data_AF-A0A956E331-F1
#
_entry.id   AF-A0A956E331-F1
#
_cell.length_a   1.000
_cell.length_b   1.000
_cell.length_c   1.000
_cell.angle_alpha   90.00
_cell.angle_beta   90.00
_cell.angle_gamma   90.00
#
_symmetry.space_group_name_H-M   'P 1'
#
loop_
_entity.id
_entity.type
_entity.pdbx_description
1 polymer ?
#
loop_
_entity_poly.entity_id
_entity_poly.type
_entity_poly.pdbx_seq_one_letter_code
_entity_poly.pdbx_strand_id
1 'polypeptide(L)'
;MSITALASFALLGCDQGEPTLDKNHGPPLHVVATYPTPGQGTDCQSAPDCEGVPLNTDIELRFDRFLDPSTAIRQSVLLYSTTPDGAVFLEPEYDVVERVVRYRLFEDGRLEPSTLYTFELVVASEDGANGFRAFDGAPLEASGVPLKFNFFTGTADESRPAEPSVPSCQEILNLFRGDRAGCGNCHVSSPEGRGGCAAEEAPDPSTGECVGVPRQGLDLSSSSGVERTALNQVAHQTEIGPRADSPLENPKRVGVQMPIIDPARPENSYMMYKLLRNESNFIQGAAPGASVHRVALPSGKLVADAAERERLREWFVRLDAMPAQGFSLELSELRAIQAWIRGGADLGACK
;
A
#
# COMPACT_ATOMS: atom_id res chain seq x y z
N MET A 1 59.71 42.08 9.33
CA MET A 1 59.15 41.11 8.37
C MET A 1 58.50 40.01 9.19
N SER A 2 57.17 40.04 9.33
CA SER A 2 56.41 38.95 9.95
C SER A 2 55.27 38.60 9.02
N ILE A 3 55.26 37.36 8.53
CA ILE A 3 54.21 36.80 7.68
C ILE A 3 53.29 36.02 8.63
N THR A 4 52.10 36.56 8.89
CA THR A 4 51.05 35.89 9.65
C THR A 4 50.28 34.99 8.69
N ALA A 5 50.50 33.68 8.76
CA ALA A 5 49.73 32.68 8.03
C ALA A 5 48.39 32.46 8.75
N LEU A 6 47.30 33.01 8.18
CA LEU A 6 45.93 32.70 8.60
C LEU A 6 45.54 31.35 8.00
N ALA A 7 45.55 30.29 8.80
CA ALA A 7 45.05 28.98 8.39
C ALA A 7 43.51 29.02 8.35
N SER A 8 42.95 29.10 7.13
CA SER A 8 41.53 28.86 6.86
C SER A 8 41.17 27.41 7.13
N PHE A 9 40.83 27.07 8.37
CA PHE A 9 40.06 25.87 8.69
C PHE A 9 38.58 26.13 8.38
N ALA A 10 38.25 26.16 7.09
CA ALA A 10 36.86 26.20 6.64
C ALA A 10 36.23 24.80 6.79
N LEU A 11 35.47 24.62 7.88
CA LEU A 11 34.16 23.96 7.90
C LEU A 11 34.00 22.68 7.05
N LEU A 12 34.77 21.62 7.34
CA LEU A 12 34.40 20.24 6.97
C LEU A 12 33.44 19.63 8.01
N GLY A 13 32.45 20.42 8.43
CA GLY A 13 31.38 19.99 9.34
C GLY A 13 30.11 19.62 8.59
N CYS A 14 30.22 19.18 7.32
CA CYS A 14 29.07 18.64 6.60
C CYS A 14 28.68 17.32 7.27
N ASP A 15 27.43 17.26 7.75
CA ASP A 15 26.76 16.05 8.22
C ASP A 15 26.66 15.02 7.09
N GLN A 16 27.80 14.36 6.82
CA GLN A 16 27.95 13.29 5.84
C GLN A 16 27.90 11.95 6.59
N GLY A 17 26.71 11.62 7.10
CA GLY A 17 26.40 10.28 7.60
C GLY A 17 25.20 9.72 6.83
N GLU A 18 25.22 8.43 6.52
CA GLU A 18 23.95 7.76 6.21
C GLU A 18 23.08 7.85 7.48
N PRO A 19 21.85 8.37 7.40
CA PRO A 19 20.98 8.43 8.56
C PRO A 19 20.77 7.01 9.09
N THR A 20 21.13 6.78 10.35
CA THR A 20 20.83 5.52 11.03
C THR A 20 19.33 5.47 11.26
N LEU A 21 18.66 4.55 10.57
CA LEU A 21 17.22 4.34 10.74
C LEU A 21 16.99 3.53 12.01
N ASP A 22 16.13 4.03 12.89
CA ASP A 22 15.74 3.33 14.12
C ASP A 22 15.13 1.96 13.77
N LYS A 23 15.64 0.90 14.41
CA LYS A 23 15.15 -0.48 14.29
C LYS A 23 13.91 -0.74 15.14
N ASN A 24 13.07 0.26 15.37
CA ASN A 24 11.91 0.07 16.24
C ASN A 24 10.81 -0.67 15.47
N HIS A 25 10.79 -1.99 15.64
CA HIS A 25 9.98 -2.90 14.85
C HIS A 25 8.50 -2.93 15.24
N GLY A 26 8.08 -2.25 16.32
CA GLY A 26 6.71 -2.40 16.82
C GLY A 26 6.39 -3.84 17.28
N PRO A 27 5.11 -4.19 17.50
CA PRO A 27 4.71 -5.56 17.85
C PRO A 27 4.83 -6.52 16.65
N PRO A 28 4.92 -7.84 16.86
CA PRO A 28 4.93 -8.82 15.77
C PRO A 28 3.75 -8.68 14.81
N LEU A 29 3.98 -9.02 13.54
CA LEU A 29 2.96 -9.12 12.51
C LEU A 29 2.23 -10.46 12.64
N HIS A 30 0.91 -10.50 12.47
CA HIS A 30 0.15 -11.75 12.45
C HIS A 30 -0.75 -11.87 11.23
N VAL A 31 -0.88 -13.11 10.74
CA VAL A 31 -2.02 -13.49 9.91
C VAL A 31 -3.21 -13.73 10.82
N VAL A 32 -4.33 -13.05 10.54
CA VAL A 32 -5.56 -13.11 11.35
C VAL A 32 -6.68 -13.87 10.66
N ALA A 33 -6.60 -14.07 9.34
CA ALA A 33 -7.51 -14.91 8.58
C ALA A 33 -6.83 -15.42 7.31
N THR A 34 -7.21 -16.62 6.87
CA THR A 34 -6.78 -17.18 5.59
C THR A 34 -7.96 -17.75 4.81
N TYR A 35 -7.84 -17.70 3.50
CA TYR A 35 -8.66 -18.49 2.61
C TYR A 35 -7.72 -19.22 1.64
N PRO A 36 -7.82 -20.55 1.47
CA PRO A 36 -8.64 -21.47 2.25
C PRO A 36 -8.32 -21.43 3.76
N THR A 37 -9.31 -21.81 4.58
CA THR A 37 -9.11 -21.94 6.02
C THR A 37 -8.33 -23.22 6.36
N PRO A 38 -7.59 -23.26 7.48
CA PRO A 38 -6.89 -24.48 7.91
C PRO A 38 -7.85 -25.67 8.02
N GLY A 39 -7.58 -26.74 7.27
CA GLY A 39 -8.38 -27.96 7.23
C GLY A 39 -9.59 -27.92 6.29
N GLN A 40 -9.81 -26.84 5.53
CA GLN A 40 -10.94 -26.74 4.62
C GLN A 40 -10.95 -27.88 3.58
N GLY A 41 -12.10 -28.53 3.42
CA GLY A 41 -12.31 -29.64 2.50
C GLY A 41 -11.70 -30.98 2.94
N THR A 42 -11.01 -31.05 4.08
CA THR A 42 -10.37 -32.32 4.50
C THR A 42 -11.36 -33.43 4.86
N ASP A 43 -12.61 -33.07 5.16
CA ASP A 43 -13.76 -33.97 5.28
C ASP A 43 -14.16 -34.60 3.94
N CYS A 44 -13.80 -33.98 2.81
CA CYS A 44 -14.08 -34.48 1.47
C CYS A 44 -13.26 -35.69 1.04
N GLN A 45 -12.17 -36.03 1.77
CA GLN A 45 -11.30 -37.13 1.38
C GLN A 45 -12.04 -38.49 1.28
N SER A 46 -13.17 -38.62 1.96
CA SER A 46 -13.96 -39.86 2.02
C SER A 46 -15.29 -39.80 1.26
N ALA A 47 -15.64 -38.68 0.64
CA ALA A 47 -16.98 -38.43 0.09
C ALA A 47 -16.91 -37.94 -1.37
N PRO A 48 -17.46 -38.69 -2.35
CA PRO A 48 -17.35 -38.36 -3.77
C PRO A 48 -18.09 -37.08 -4.19
N ASP A 49 -19.07 -36.63 -3.39
CA ASP A 49 -19.89 -35.44 -3.68
C ASP A 49 -19.55 -34.24 -2.79
N CYS A 50 -18.39 -34.24 -2.14
CA CYS A 50 -18.02 -33.18 -1.20
C CYS A 50 -17.42 -31.97 -1.92
N GLU A 51 -17.92 -30.79 -1.59
CA GLU A 51 -17.46 -29.51 -2.11
C GLU A 51 -16.16 -29.10 -1.40
N GLY A 52 -15.03 -29.66 -1.87
CA GLY A 52 -13.70 -29.24 -1.44
C GLY A 52 -13.35 -27.83 -1.93
N VAL A 53 -12.11 -27.41 -1.69
CA VAL A 53 -11.62 -26.11 -2.19
C VAL A 53 -11.61 -26.11 -3.72
N PRO A 54 -12.15 -25.08 -4.39
CA PRO A 54 -12.17 -25.02 -5.86
C PRO A 54 -10.78 -25.06 -6.49
N LEU A 55 -10.66 -25.63 -7.69
CA LEU A 55 -9.35 -25.85 -8.34
C LEU A 55 -8.66 -24.55 -8.77
N ASN A 56 -9.44 -23.52 -9.08
CA ASN A 56 -8.98 -22.23 -9.59
C ASN A 56 -8.95 -21.14 -8.51
N THR A 57 -8.90 -21.54 -7.23
CA THR A 57 -9.01 -20.65 -6.09
C THR A 57 -7.74 -19.83 -5.86
N ASP A 58 -7.92 -18.60 -5.35
CA ASP A 58 -6.82 -17.76 -4.88
C ASP A 58 -6.53 -18.06 -3.40
N ILE A 59 -5.28 -17.91 -2.98
CA ILE A 59 -4.94 -17.94 -1.56
C ILE A 59 -4.92 -16.51 -1.02
N GLU A 60 -5.73 -16.22 -0.01
CA GLU A 60 -5.83 -14.89 0.59
C GLU A 60 -5.33 -14.93 2.03
N LEU A 61 -4.50 -13.95 2.40
CA LEU A 61 -3.96 -13.78 3.74
C LEU A 61 -4.29 -12.39 4.26
N ARG A 62 -5.04 -12.30 5.36
CA ARG A 62 -5.32 -11.03 6.02
C ARG A 62 -4.37 -10.82 7.20
N PHE A 63 -3.86 -9.60 7.31
CA PHE A 63 -2.95 -9.20 8.37
C PHE A 63 -3.59 -8.18 9.32
N ASP A 64 -3.15 -8.20 10.57
CA ASP A 64 -3.54 -7.20 11.59
C ASP A 64 -2.80 -5.86 11.41
N ARG A 65 -1.66 -5.87 10.71
CA ARG A 65 -0.80 -4.70 10.48
C ARG A 65 -0.54 -4.44 8.99
N PHE A 66 -0.13 -3.22 8.66
CA PHE A 66 0.28 -2.91 7.29
C PHE A 66 1.63 -3.57 6.98
N LEU A 67 1.77 -4.12 5.77
CA LEU A 67 2.97 -4.86 5.37
C LEU A 67 4.04 -3.93 4.82
N ASP A 68 5.28 -4.40 4.88
CA ASP A 68 6.31 -3.97 3.96
C ASP A 68 6.03 -4.58 2.58
N PRO A 69 5.69 -3.76 1.56
CA PRO A 69 5.40 -4.25 0.22
C PRO A 69 6.47 -5.15 -0.38
N SER A 70 7.74 -4.88 -0.07
CA SER A 70 8.88 -5.65 -0.60
C SER A 70 8.91 -7.09 -0.08
N THR A 71 8.16 -7.37 0.98
CA THR A 71 8.02 -8.70 1.59
C THR A 71 6.75 -9.44 1.17
N ALA A 72 5.82 -8.76 0.50
CA ALA A 72 4.62 -9.37 -0.08
C ALA A 72 4.93 -10.01 -1.44
N ILE A 73 5.89 -10.93 -1.45
CA ILE A 73 6.46 -11.56 -2.64
C ILE A 73 6.19 -13.06 -2.65
N ARG A 74 6.34 -13.69 -3.82
CA ARG A 74 6.16 -15.14 -4.01
C ARG A 74 6.99 -15.98 -3.03
N GLN A 75 8.20 -15.54 -2.69
CA GLN A 75 9.14 -16.23 -1.82
C GLN A 75 8.72 -16.21 -0.34
N SER A 76 7.67 -15.47 0.02
CA SER A 76 7.15 -15.41 1.39
C SER A 76 6.18 -16.53 1.72
N VAL A 77 5.81 -17.36 0.72
CA VAL A 77 4.90 -18.49 0.89
C VAL A 77 5.36 -19.71 0.09
N LEU A 78 4.89 -20.88 0.49
CA LEU A 78 5.03 -22.12 -0.25
C LEU A 78 3.67 -22.82 -0.31
N LEU A 79 3.29 -23.33 -1.49
CA LEU A 79 2.09 -24.15 -1.68
C LEU A 79 2.49 -25.43 -2.38
N TYR A 80 2.28 -26.60 -1.79
CA TYR A 80 2.74 -27.87 -2.36
C TYR A 80 1.88 -29.05 -1.90
N SER A 81 1.81 -30.15 -2.66
CA SER A 81 1.00 -31.32 -2.30
C SER A 81 1.75 -32.42 -1.53
N THR A 82 3.06 -32.55 -1.78
CA THR A 82 3.90 -33.59 -1.16
C THR A 82 5.17 -33.02 -0.57
N THR A 83 5.99 -32.35 -1.38
CA THR A 83 7.24 -31.72 -0.94
C THR A 83 7.38 -30.30 -1.51
N PRO A 84 8.10 -29.39 -0.83
CA PRO A 84 8.32 -28.03 -1.31
C PRO A 84 9.03 -27.91 -2.67
N ASP A 85 9.77 -28.95 -3.10
CA ASP A 85 10.50 -28.94 -4.37
C ASP A 85 9.59 -28.81 -5.60
N GLY A 86 8.32 -29.20 -5.46
CA GLY A 86 7.28 -29.06 -6.47
C GLY A 86 6.25 -27.98 -6.15
N ALA A 87 6.67 -26.89 -5.49
CA ALA A 87 5.75 -25.83 -5.10
C ALA A 87 5.03 -25.21 -6.30
N VAL A 88 3.73 -24.96 -6.12
CA VAL A 88 2.86 -24.26 -7.06
C VAL A 88 3.35 -22.83 -7.19
N PHE A 89 3.45 -22.35 -8.43
CA PHE A 89 3.80 -20.97 -8.71
C PHE A 89 2.62 -20.05 -8.41
N LEU A 90 2.85 -19.02 -7.61
CA LEU A 90 1.85 -18.03 -7.20
C LEU A 90 2.28 -16.61 -7.54
N GLU A 91 1.33 -15.78 -7.94
CA GLU A 91 1.50 -14.35 -8.19
C GLU A 91 0.89 -13.53 -7.05
N PRO A 92 1.69 -12.78 -6.27
CA PRO A 92 1.18 -11.97 -5.17
C PRO A 92 0.56 -10.66 -5.65
N GLU A 93 -0.48 -10.22 -4.96
CA GLU A 93 -1.10 -8.91 -5.08
C GLU A 93 -1.45 -8.40 -3.68
N TYR A 94 -0.91 -7.24 -3.29
CA TYR A 94 -1.20 -6.64 -1.99
C TYR A 94 -2.29 -5.58 -2.07
N ASP A 95 -3.41 -5.82 -1.40
CA ASP A 95 -4.45 -4.84 -1.10
C ASP A 95 -4.10 -4.10 0.20
N VAL A 96 -3.53 -2.90 0.06
CA VAL A 96 -3.13 -2.07 1.20
C VAL A 96 -4.33 -1.51 1.96
N VAL A 97 -5.48 -1.33 1.30
CA VAL A 97 -6.71 -0.84 1.95
C VAL A 97 -7.21 -1.85 2.99
N GLU A 98 -7.23 -3.12 2.64
CA GLU A 98 -7.76 -4.19 3.49
C GLU A 98 -6.69 -4.98 4.27
N ARG A 99 -5.41 -4.72 4.00
CA ARG A 99 -4.27 -5.49 4.51
C ARG A 99 -4.39 -6.97 4.14
N VAL A 100 -4.72 -7.24 2.88
CA VAL A 100 -4.85 -8.60 2.34
C VAL A 100 -3.84 -8.83 1.25
N VAL A 101 -3.08 -9.92 1.33
CA VAL A 101 -2.26 -10.41 0.22
C VAL A 101 -3.00 -11.55 -0.44
N ARG A 102 -3.28 -11.39 -1.73
CA ARG A 102 -3.88 -12.40 -2.58
C ARG A 102 -2.79 -13.04 -3.44
N TYR A 103 -2.73 -14.36 -3.45
CA TYR A 103 -1.85 -15.16 -4.27
C TYR A 103 -2.68 -15.88 -5.33
N ARG A 104 -2.53 -15.45 -6.58
CA ARG A 104 -3.19 -16.07 -7.73
C ARG A 104 -2.36 -17.21 -8.29
N LEU A 105 -3.04 -18.20 -8.85
CA LEU A 105 -2.40 -19.22 -9.67
C LEU A 105 -1.91 -18.58 -10.99
N PHE A 106 -0.68 -18.87 -11.38
CA PHE A 106 -0.06 -18.33 -12.60
C PHE A 106 -0.82 -18.78 -13.86
N GLU A 107 -0.99 -17.87 -14.85
CA GLU A 107 -1.56 -18.15 -16.18
C GLU A 107 -2.88 -18.96 -16.18
N ASP A 108 -3.83 -18.59 -15.31
CA ASP A 108 -5.10 -19.32 -15.13
C ASP A 108 -4.91 -20.80 -14.73
N GLY A 109 -3.81 -21.08 -14.04
CA GLY A 109 -3.47 -22.37 -13.50
C GLY A 109 -4.55 -22.92 -12.58
N ARG A 110 -4.47 -24.23 -12.36
CA ARG A 110 -5.40 -24.99 -11.52
C ARG A 110 -4.61 -25.87 -10.57
N LEU A 111 -5.14 -26.02 -9.37
CA LEU A 111 -4.72 -27.06 -8.45
C LEU A 111 -5.22 -28.42 -8.95
N GLU A 112 -4.51 -29.48 -8.61
CA GLU A 112 -4.91 -30.85 -8.92
C GLU A 112 -6.18 -31.20 -8.13
N PRO A 113 -7.15 -31.90 -8.74
CA PRO A 113 -8.38 -32.30 -8.07
C PRO A 113 -8.12 -33.32 -6.96
N SER A 114 -8.96 -33.31 -5.93
CA SER A 114 -8.94 -34.27 -4.83
C SER A 114 -7.54 -34.43 -4.20
N THR A 115 -6.82 -33.32 -4.06
CA THR A 115 -5.43 -33.30 -3.63
C THR A 115 -5.32 -32.52 -2.32
N LEU A 116 -4.60 -33.10 -1.36
CA LEU A 116 -4.22 -32.40 -0.14
C LEU A 116 -3.04 -31.49 -0.44
N TYR A 117 -3.23 -30.18 -0.24
CA TYR A 117 -2.18 -29.19 -0.34
C TYR A 117 -1.77 -28.70 1.05
N THR A 118 -0.48 -28.47 1.24
CA THR A 118 0.11 -27.75 2.36
C THR A 118 0.46 -26.35 1.92
N PHE A 119 -0.02 -25.37 2.69
CA PHE A 119 0.37 -23.97 2.59
C PHE A 119 1.27 -23.61 3.78
N GLU A 120 2.40 -22.97 3.51
CA GLU A 120 3.39 -22.58 4.50
C GLU A 120 3.80 -21.12 4.31
N LEU A 121 3.73 -20.34 5.39
CA LEU A 121 4.24 -18.99 5.46
C LEU A 121 5.71 -19.03 5.87
N VAL A 122 6.57 -18.43 5.06
CA VAL A 122 8.00 -18.35 5.35
C VAL A 122 8.23 -17.30 6.43
N VAL A 123 8.91 -17.69 7.52
CA VAL A 123 9.33 -16.75 8.57
C VAL A 123 10.63 -16.10 8.14
N ALA A 124 10.66 -14.77 8.15
CA ALA A 124 11.84 -14.01 7.75
C ALA A 124 13.01 -14.24 8.72
N SER A 125 14.19 -14.57 8.18
CA SER A 125 15.45 -14.50 8.93
C SER A 125 15.87 -13.04 9.09
N GLU A 126 16.71 -12.71 10.08
CA GLU A 126 17.12 -11.32 10.37
C GLU A 126 17.63 -10.57 9.12
N ASP A 127 18.39 -11.24 8.26
CA ASP A 127 18.98 -10.67 7.04
C ASP A 127 18.27 -11.14 5.74
N GLY A 128 17.18 -11.89 5.86
CA GLY A 128 16.47 -12.48 4.73
C GLY A 128 15.46 -11.53 4.09
N ALA A 129 15.43 -11.52 2.76
CA ALA A 129 14.38 -10.86 1.96
C ALA A 129 13.06 -11.66 1.89
N ASN A 130 13.09 -12.94 2.30
CA ASN A 130 11.93 -13.81 2.26
C ASN A 130 11.13 -13.68 3.56
N GLY A 131 9.81 -13.88 3.46
CA GLY A 131 8.91 -13.87 4.60
C GLY A 131 8.36 -12.48 4.90
N PHE A 132 7.13 -12.44 5.40
CA PHE A 132 6.42 -11.19 5.60
C PHE A 132 7.01 -10.36 6.75
N ARG A 133 6.97 -9.04 6.56
CA ARG A 133 7.23 -8.06 7.60
C ARG A 133 6.15 -6.98 7.61
N ALA A 134 5.90 -6.40 8.77
CA ALA A 134 5.16 -5.15 8.84
C ALA A 134 5.99 -4.00 8.23
N PHE A 135 5.37 -2.87 7.91
CA PHE A 135 6.06 -1.72 7.31
C PHE A 135 7.22 -1.17 8.16
N ASP A 136 7.22 -1.44 9.46
CA ASP A 136 8.28 -1.10 10.42
C ASP A 136 9.31 -2.20 10.62
N GLY A 137 9.24 -3.26 9.82
CA GLY A 137 10.18 -4.38 9.81
C GLY A 137 9.86 -5.48 10.83
N ALA A 138 8.77 -5.35 11.61
CA ALA A 138 8.34 -6.40 12.55
C ALA A 138 8.19 -7.74 11.84
N PRO A 139 8.76 -8.82 12.39
CA PRO A 139 8.65 -10.13 11.79
C PRO A 139 7.24 -10.70 11.94
N LEU A 140 6.89 -11.62 11.04
CA LEU A 140 5.73 -12.48 11.17
C LEU A 140 5.90 -13.44 12.36
N GLU A 141 4.87 -13.54 13.20
CA GLU A 141 4.76 -14.54 14.26
C GLU A 141 3.47 -15.35 14.11
N ALA A 142 3.51 -16.59 14.62
CA ALA A 142 2.31 -17.43 14.67
C ALA A 142 1.28 -16.84 15.65
N SER A 143 0.00 -16.91 15.28
CA SER A 143 -1.10 -16.45 16.14
C SER A 143 -2.24 -17.49 16.16
N GLY A 144 -3.50 -17.05 16.15
CA GLY A 144 -4.66 -17.91 15.94
C GLY A 144 -4.66 -18.62 14.58
N VAL A 145 -3.94 -18.11 13.58
CA VAL A 145 -3.69 -18.80 12.30
C VAL A 145 -2.32 -19.48 12.36
N PRO A 146 -2.23 -20.80 12.09
CA PRO A 146 -0.96 -21.50 12.02
C PRO A 146 -0.15 -21.07 10.79
N LEU A 147 1.17 -20.96 10.93
CA LEU A 147 2.07 -20.64 9.81
C LEU A 147 2.20 -21.76 8.77
N LYS A 148 1.65 -22.94 9.07
CA LYS A 148 1.62 -24.09 8.18
C LYS A 148 0.32 -24.84 8.37
N PHE A 149 -0.44 -25.02 7.30
CA PHE A 149 -1.71 -25.74 7.34
C PHE A 149 -1.99 -26.47 6.04
N ASN A 150 -2.97 -27.37 6.08
CA ASN A 150 -3.41 -28.11 4.92
C ASN A 150 -4.83 -27.72 4.52
N PHE A 151 -5.15 -27.86 3.24
CA PHE A 151 -6.51 -27.83 2.72
C PHE A 151 -6.63 -28.86 1.59
N PHE A 152 -7.85 -29.28 1.28
CA PHE A 152 -8.10 -30.31 0.27
C PHE A 152 -8.96 -29.75 -0.85
N THR A 153 -8.52 -29.96 -2.09
CA THR A 153 -9.24 -29.50 -3.28
C THR A 153 -10.41 -30.42 -3.62
N GLY A 154 -11.48 -29.83 -4.15
CA GLY A 154 -12.59 -30.57 -4.74
C GLY A 154 -12.26 -31.05 -6.14
N THR A 155 -13.27 -31.10 -7.00
CA THR A 155 -13.15 -31.52 -8.41
C THR A 155 -13.60 -30.45 -9.40
N ALA A 156 -14.12 -29.32 -8.91
CA ALA A 156 -14.72 -28.27 -9.71
C ALA A 156 -13.99 -26.94 -9.54
N ASP A 157 -14.03 -26.15 -10.61
CA ASP A 157 -13.77 -24.72 -10.51
C ASP A 157 -14.96 -24.01 -9.88
N GLU A 158 -14.70 -22.82 -9.38
CA GLU A 158 -15.74 -21.86 -9.05
C GLU A 158 -15.76 -20.71 -10.06
N SER A 159 -16.91 -20.04 -10.15
CA SER A 159 -16.99 -18.76 -10.86
C SER A 159 -16.13 -17.73 -10.13
N ARG A 160 -15.07 -17.25 -10.79
CA ARG A 160 -14.28 -16.13 -10.26
C ARG A 160 -15.14 -14.86 -10.26
N PRO A 161 -15.15 -14.09 -9.17
CA PRO A 161 -15.69 -12.74 -9.20
C PRO A 161 -15.04 -11.94 -10.32
N ALA A 162 -15.81 -11.10 -11.00
CA ALA A 162 -15.24 -10.17 -11.96
C ALA A 162 -14.26 -9.24 -11.23
N GLU A 163 -13.07 -9.05 -11.80
CA GLU A 163 -12.14 -8.06 -11.28
C GLU A 163 -12.80 -6.67 -11.32
N PRO A 164 -12.61 -5.84 -10.27
CA PRO A 164 -13.11 -4.47 -10.28
C PRO A 164 -12.57 -3.72 -11.51
N SER A 165 -13.45 -3.02 -12.22
CA SER A 165 -13.03 -2.14 -13.31
C SER A 165 -12.14 -1.03 -12.76
N VAL A 166 -11.04 -0.76 -13.45
CA VAL A 166 -10.19 0.42 -13.17
C VAL A 166 -11.03 1.68 -13.43
N PRO A 167 -11.18 2.58 -12.44
CA PRO A 167 -11.91 3.83 -12.65
C PRO A 167 -11.27 4.67 -13.75
N SER A 168 -12.10 5.41 -14.49
CA SER A 168 -11.62 6.41 -15.43
C SER A 168 -10.90 7.53 -14.69
N CYS A 169 -9.97 8.20 -15.37
CA CYS A 169 -9.27 9.33 -14.77
C CYS A 169 -10.23 10.47 -14.36
N GLN A 170 -11.36 10.67 -15.05
CA GLN A 170 -12.33 11.71 -14.68
C GLN A 170 -13.04 11.37 -13.35
N GLU A 171 -13.35 10.09 -13.11
CA GLU A 171 -13.91 9.64 -11.84
C GLU A 171 -12.91 9.91 -10.70
N ILE A 172 -11.63 9.61 -10.89
CA ILE A 172 -10.59 9.88 -9.89
C ILE A 172 -10.39 11.36 -9.63
N LEU A 173 -10.36 12.20 -10.69
CA LEU A 173 -10.25 13.64 -10.52
C LEU A 173 -11.46 14.23 -9.78
N ASN A 174 -12.65 13.65 -9.94
CA ASN A 174 -13.83 14.06 -9.17
C ASN A 174 -13.71 13.66 -7.70
N LEU A 175 -13.16 12.46 -7.41
CA LEU A 175 -12.85 12.03 -6.04
C LEU A 175 -11.84 12.98 -5.38
N PHE A 176 -10.76 13.34 -6.08
CA PHE A 176 -9.72 14.23 -5.56
C PHE A 176 -10.19 15.66 -5.32
N ARG A 177 -11.04 16.20 -6.21
CA ARG A 177 -11.65 17.53 -6.02
C ARG A 177 -12.58 17.56 -4.83
N GLY A 178 -13.07 16.40 -4.40
CA GLY A 178 -13.94 16.32 -3.23
C GLY A 178 -15.26 17.02 -3.48
N ASP A 179 -15.86 16.87 -4.67
CA ASP A 179 -17.18 17.41 -4.99
C ASP A 179 -18.25 16.98 -3.95
N ARG A 180 -18.00 15.86 -3.25
CA ARG A 180 -18.75 15.40 -2.07
C ARG A 180 -18.10 15.74 -0.73
N ALA A 181 -16.78 15.90 -0.72
CA ALA A 181 -15.96 16.03 0.47
C ALA A 181 -15.80 17.47 0.96
N GLY A 182 -16.65 18.43 0.56
CA GLY A 182 -16.73 19.79 1.12
C GLY A 182 -15.42 20.60 1.20
N CYS A 183 -14.34 20.09 0.62
CA CYS A 183 -12.98 20.61 0.63
C CYS A 183 -12.67 21.17 -0.76
N GLY A 184 -13.62 21.91 -1.35
CA GLY A 184 -13.62 22.28 -2.78
C GLY A 184 -12.44 23.13 -3.25
N ASN A 185 -11.43 23.38 -2.40
CA ASN A 185 -10.21 24.11 -2.69
C ASN A 185 -9.01 23.69 -1.81
N CYS A 186 -8.97 22.45 -1.30
CA CYS A 186 -7.90 22.05 -0.37
C CYS A 186 -6.61 21.65 -1.07
N HIS A 187 -6.73 21.12 -2.29
CA HIS A 187 -5.62 20.75 -3.17
C HIS A 187 -5.73 21.44 -4.54
N VAL A 188 -6.33 22.64 -4.55
CA VAL A 188 -6.21 23.56 -5.69
C VAL A 188 -5.02 24.48 -5.43
N SER A 189 -4.39 24.92 -6.50
CA SER A 189 -3.46 26.05 -6.46
C SER A 189 -4.17 27.31 -5.94
N SER A 190 -3.45 28.20 -5.24
CA SER A 190 -4.07 29.26 -4.42
C SER A 190 -4.97 30.21 -5.22
N PRO A 191 -6.21 30.54 -4.79
CA PRO A 191 -7.11 31.43 -5.55
C PRO A 191 -6.62 32.89 -5.64
N GLU A 192 -5.64 33.28 -4.83
CA GLU A 192 -5.01 34.60 -4.88
C GLU A 192 -3.57 34.44 -5.39
N GLY A 193 -3.29 35.05 -6.54
CA GLY A 193 -1.96 35.09 -7.12
C GLY A 193 -0.97 35.84 -6.24
N ARG A 194 0.28 35.39 -6.22
CA ARG A 194 1.34 36.03 -5.43
C ARG A 194 2.22 36.89 -6.34
N GLY A 195 2.70 38.03 -5.84
CA GLY A 195 3.73 38.82 -6.54
C GLY A 195 3.30 39.42 -7.88
N GLY A 196 2.00 39.68 -8.09
CA GLY A 196 1.48 40.21 -9.36
C GLY A 196 1.12 39.14 -10.39
N CYS A 197 1.27 37.86 -10.05
CA CYS A 197 0.83 36.74 -10.88
C CYS A 197 -0.68 36.51 -10.81
N ALA A 198 -1.22 35.76 -11.77
CA ALA A 198 -2.63 35.41 -11.78
C ALA A 198 -2.97 34.53 -10.55
N ALA A 199 -4.26 34.37 -10.28
CA ALA A 199 -4.71 33.32 -9.35
C ALA A 199 -3.98 32.02 -9.69
N GLU A 200 -3.55 31.30 -8.66
CA GLU A 200 -2.87 30.00 -8.74
C GLU A 200 -1.38 30.06 -9.05
N GLU A 201 -0.84 31.26 -9.29
CA GLU A 201 0.55 31.46 -9.68
C GLU A 201 1.37 32.24 -8.63
N ALA A 202 2.69 32.01 -8.66
CA ALA A 202 3.68 32.84 -8.01
C ALA A 202 4.89 33.01 -8.93
N PRO A 203 5.69 34.08 -8.75
CA PRO A 203 6.89 34.27 -9.54
C PRO A 203 7.88 33.16 -9.22
N ASP A 204 8.35 32.46 -10.25
CA ASP A 204 9.48 31.57 -10.17
C ASP A 204 10.69 32.35 -9.63
N PRO A 205 11.37 31.87 -8.59
CA PRO A 205 12.44 32.63 -7.94
C PRO A 205 13.70 32.81 -8.83
N SER A 206 13.83 32.02 -9.90
CA SER A 206 14.96 32.05 -10.82
C SER A 206 14.67 32.84 -12.10
N THR A 207 13.45 32.76 -12.64
CA THR A 207 13.07 33.43 -13.90
C THR A 207 12.19 34.66 -13.70
N GLY A 208 11.49 34.76 -12.57
CA GLY A 208 10.47 35.76 -12.31
C GLY A 208 9.15 35.54 -13.08
N GLU A 209 9.05 34.47 -13.87
CA GLU A 209 7.83 34.12 -14.59
C GLU A 209 6.78 33.58 -13.63
N CYS A 210 5.51 33.90 -13.89
CA CYS A 210 4.43 33.38 -13.08
C CYS A 210 4.22 31.90 -13.37
N VAL A 211 4.43 31.07 -12.36
CA VAL A 211 4.27 29.61 -12.43
C VAL A 211 3.22 29.17 -11.42
N GLY A 212 2.41 28.18 -11.80
CA GLY A 212 1.43 27.58 -10.91
C GLY A 212 2.09 27.00 -9.66
N VAL A 213 1.75 27.50 -8.47
CA VAL A 213 2.28 26.98 -7.18
C VAL A 213 1.16 26.30 -6.40
N PRO A 214 1.16 24.96 -6.36
CA PRO A 214 0.22 24.22 -5.54
C PRO A 214 0.43 24.53 -4.06
N ARG A 215 -0.65 24.55 -3.28
CA ARG A 215 -0.54 24.64 -1.81
C ARG A 215 0.16 23.39 -1.29
N GLN A 216 1.24 23.60 -0.52
CA GLN A 216 2.13 22.52 -0.04
C GLN A 216 2.75 21.66 -1.15
N GLY A 217 2.81 22.15 -2.39
CA GLY A 217 3.40 21.43 -3.52
C GLY A 217 2.54 20.31 -4.09
N LEU A 218 1.25 20.21 -3.73
CA LEU A 218 0.31 19.20 -4.23
C LEU A 218 -0.93 19.84 -4.89
N ASP A 219 -1.15 19.51 -6.16
CA ASP A 219 -2.34 19.89 -6.95
C ASP A 219 -3.04 18.62 -7.45
N LEU A 220 -4.25 18.36 -6.92
CA LEU A 220 -5.06 17.21 -7.30
C LEU A 220 -6.32 17.62 -8.09
N SER A 221 -6.42 18.88 -8.48
CA SER A 221 -7.62 19.45 -9.08
C SER A 221 -7.79 19.15 -10.57
N SER A 222 -6.68 18.82 -11.25
CA SER A 222 -6.61 18.59 -12.69
C SER A 222 -5.63 17.46 -13.03
N SER A 223 -5.75 16.89 -14.23
CA SER A 223 -4.81 15.88 -14.74
C SER A 223 -3.37 16.44 -14.79
N SER A 224 -3.19 17.65 -15.32
CA SER A 224 -1.87 18.32 -15.35
C SER A 224 -1.30 18.58 -13.95
N GLY A 225 -2.15 18.92 -12.99
CA GLY A 225 -1.78 19.09 -11.58
C GLY A 225 -1.25 17.79 -10.98
N VAL A 226 -2.02 16.70 -11.11
CA VAL A 226 -1.65 15.38 -10.59
C VAL A 226 -0.36 14.89 -11.24
N GLU A 227 -0.21 15.03 -12.55
CA GLU A 227 1.00 14.66 -13.28
C GLU A 227 2.24 15.41 -12.79
N ARG A 228 2.13 16.73 -12.63
CA ARG A 228 3.27 17.59 -12.23
C ARG A 228 3.64 17.44 -10.76
N THR A 229 2.67 17.17 -9.89
CA THR A 229 2.86 17.38 -8.44
C THR A 229 2.69 16.13 -7.59
N ALA A 230 2.11 15.06 -8.13
CA ALA A 230 1.80 13.85 -7.38
C ALA A 230 2.39 12.57 -8.00
N LEU A 231 2.29 12.41 -9.33
CA LEU A 231 2.85 11.23 -10.00
C LEU A 231 4.37 11.21 -9.92
N ASN A 232 4.91 10.15 -9.32
CA ASN A 232 6.35 9.94 -9.13
C ASN A 232 7.08 11.07 -8.39
N GLN A 233 6.36 11.99 -7.75
CA GLN A 233 6.96 13.04 -6.92
C GLN A 233 7.16 12.50 -5.52
N VAL A 234 8.33 12.70 -4.92
CA VAL A 234 8.57 12.30 -3.54
C VAL A 234 7.68 13.10 -2.61
N ALA A 235 7.03 12.42 -1.68
CA ALA A 235 6.27 13.11 -0.64
C ALA A 235 7.24 13.82 0.30
N HIS A 236 7.14 15.14 0.45
CA HIS A 236 8.01 15.96 1.30
C HIS A 236 8.23 15.40 2.72
N GLN A 237 7.23 14.70 3.28
CA GLN A 237 7.29 14.12 4.63
C GLN A 237 8.13 12.83 4.73
N THR A 238 8.50 12.27 3.59
CA THR A 238 9.29 11.04 3.45
C THR A 238 10.72 11.31 2.98
N GLU A 239 11.03 12.57 2.65
CA GLU A 239 12.36 12.99 2.23
C GLU A 239 13.36 12.85 3.37
N ILE A 240 14.48 12.19 3.09
CA ILE A 240 15.63 12.15 3.98
C ILE A 240 16.90 12.42 3.19
N GLY A 241 17.83 13.15 3.81
CA GLY A 241 19.16 13.38 3.27
C GLY A 241 19.19 14.26 2.01
N PRO A 242 20.28 14.21 1.23
CA PRO A 242 20.55 15.14 0.12
C PRO A 242 19.82 14.80 -1.19
N ARG A 243 19.05 13.71 -1.26
CA ARG A 243 18.32 13.26 -2.46
C ARG A 243 16.82 13.37 -2.25
N ALA A 244 16.34 14.58 -2.02
CA ALA A 244 14.94 14.84 -1.66
C ALA A 244 13.95 14.65 -2.84
N ASP A 245 14.42 14.61 -4.08
CA ASP A 245 13.59 14.74 -5.28
C ASP A 245 13.32 13.43 -6.04
N SER A 246 14.04 12.35 -5.70
CA SER A 246 14.02 11.11 -6.47
C SER A 246 13.46 9.96 -5.63
N PRO A 247 12.36 9.32 -6.05
CA PRO A 247 11.83 8.17 -5.34
C PRO A 247 12.83 7.03 -5.27
N LEU A 248 12.86 6.31 -4.13
CA LEU A 248 13.64 5.08 -4.03
C LEU A 248 12.80 3.89 -4.49
N GLU A 249 13.37 3.06 -5.37
CA GLU A 249 12.69 1.85 -5.82
C GLU A 249 12.65 0.77 -4.74
N ASN A 250 13.72 0.66 -3.94
CA ASN A 250 13.89 -0.37 -2.91
C ASN A 250 14.49 0.26 -1.64
N PRO A 251 13.72 1.11 -0.93
CA PRO A 251 14.24 1.74 0.27
C PRO A 251 14.48 0.67 1.35
N LYS A 252 15.56 0.83 2.14
CA LYS A 252 15.83 -0.05 3.31
C LYS A 252 14.71 0.01 4.36
N ARG A 253 13.83 1.01 4.27
CA ARG A 253 12.73 1.28 5.19
C ARG A 253 11.55 1.82 4.40
N VAL A 254 10.39 1.19 4.56
CA VAL A 254 9.15 1.66 3.95
C VAL A 254 8.88 3.12 4.35
N GLY A 255 8.43 3.95 3.41
CA GLY A 255 8.12 5.35 3.69
C GLY A 255 9.31 6.31 3.64
N VAL A 256 10.48 5.87 3.16
CA VAL A 256 11.62 6.75 2.86
C VAL A 256 11.63 7.08 1.37
N GLN A 257 11.71 8.38 1.04
CA GLN A 257 11.68 8.91 -0.34
C GLN A 257 10.55 8.26 -1.15
N MET A 258 9.38 8.20 -0.54
CA MET A 258 8.23 7.49 -1.07
C MET A 258 7.48 8.42 -2.01
N PRO A 259 7.11 7.95 -3.21
CA PRO A 259 6.32 8.76 -4.14
C PRO A 259 4.92 9.04 -3.56
N ILE A 260 4.37 10.22 -3.86
CA ILE A 260 3.00 10.60 -3.49
C ILE A 260 2.02 9.62 -4.13
N ILE A 261 2.13 9.43 -5.45
CA ILE A 261 1.46 8.38 -6.22
C ILE A 261 2.52 7.64 -7.03
N ASP A 262 2.57 6.32 -6.86
CA ASP A 262 3.45 5.39 -7.58
C ASP A 262 2.62 4.58 -8.58
N PRO A 263 2.68 4.90 -9.88
CA PRO A 263 2.00 4.12 -10.91
C PRO A 263 2.26 2.61 -10.76
N ALA A 264 1.19 1.83 -10.83
CA ALA A 264 1.16 0.38 -10.65
C ALA A 264 1.43 -0.15 -9.22
N ARG A 265 1.85 0.69 -8.27
CA ARG A 265 2.24 0.29 -6.90
C ARG A 265 1.50 1.08 -5.82
N PRO A 266 0.19 0.86 -5.63
CA PRO A 266 -0.57 1.57 -4.58
C PRO A 266 0.02 1.38 -3.18
N GLU A 267 0.57 0.21 -2.90
CA GLU A 267 1.24 -0.13 -1.64
C GLU A 267 2.55 0.65 -1.42
N ASN A 268 3.14 1.21 -2.48
CA ASN A 268 4.28 2.14 -2.42
C ASN A 268 3.86 3.61 -2.64
N SER A 269 2.57 3.93 -2.62
CA SER A 269 2.06 5.29 -2.76
C SER A 269 1.75 5.94 -1.41
N TYR A 270 2.46 7.02 -1.06
CA TYR A 270 2.30 7.74 0.21
C TYR A 270 0.86 8.25 0.43
N MET A 271 0.18 8.64 -0.66
CA MET A 271 -1.22 9.05 -0.64
C MET A 271 -2.11 8.00 0.04
N MET A 272 -1.90 6.70 -0.24
CA MET A 272 -2.71 5.63 0.34
C MET A 272 -2.59 5.62 1.86
N TYR A 273 -1.38 5.69 2.41
CA TYR A 273 -1.18 5.68 3.86
C TYR A 273 -1.75 6.93 4.56
N LYS A 274 -1.71 8.09 3.90
CA LYS A 274 -2.37 9.30 4.42
C LYS A 274 -3.89 9.15 4.51
N LEU A 275 -4.51 8.50 3.51
CA LEU A 275 -5.94 8.23 3.50
C LEU A 275 -6.32 7.14 4.52
N LEU A 276 -5.54 6.07 4.60
CA LEU A 276 -5.83 4.91 5.45
C LEU A 276 -5.69 5.20 6.95
N ARG A 277 -4.99 6.27 7.33
CA ARG A 277 -4.94 6.75 8.71
C ARG A 277 -6.28 7.34 9.18
N ASN A 278 -7.07 7.95 8.28
CA ASN A 278 -8.34 8.56 8.66
C ASN A 278 -9.42 7.49 8.78
N GLU A 279 -9.78 7.15 10.02
CA GLU A 279 -10.81 6.14 10.34
C GLU A 279 -12.19 6.48 9.76
N SER A 280 -12.51 7.77 9.59
CA SER A 280 -13.77 8.17 8.97
C SER A 280 -13.90 7.66 7.52
N ASN A 281 -12.78 7.38 6.83
CA ASN A 281 -12.78 6.82 5.48
C ASN A 281 -13.32 5.38 5.40
N PHE A 282 -13.50 4.71 6.54
CA PHE A 282 -13.98 3.32 6.61
C PHE A 282 -15.37 3.19 7.23
N ILE A 283 -15.81 4.21 7.98
CA ILE A 283 -17.07 4.17 8.74
C ILE A 283 -18.25 4.54 7.84
N GLN A 284 -18.05 5.42 6.85
CA GLN A 284 -19.12 5.83 5.94
C GLN A 284 -19.32 4.82 4.81
N GLY A 285 -20.57 4.34 4.65
CA GLY A 285 -21.00 3.54 3.49
C GLY A 285 -20.63 2.06 3.50
N ALA A 286 -19.80 1.58 4.43
CA ALA A 286 -19.47 0.15 4.52
C ALA A 286 -20.63 -0.64 5.16
N ALA A 287 -21.32 -1.47 4.38
CA ALA A 287 -22.17 -2.51 4.95
C ALA A 287 -21.32 -3.43 5.86
N PRO A 288 -21.87 -3.97 6.97
CA PRO A 288 -21.20 -5.02 7.72
C PRO A 288 -20.78 -6.17 6.77
N GLY A 289 -19.49 -6.52 6.74
CA GLY A 289 -18.96 -7.55 5.85
C GLY A 289 -18.62 -7.11 4.42
N ALA A 290 -18.53 -5.81 4.13
CA ALA A 290 -18.24 -5.27 2.79
C ALA A 290 -16.83 -5.55 2.23
N SER A 291 -16.10 -6.55 2.73
CA SER A 291 -14.82 -6.96 2.15
C SER A 291 -15.02 -7.44 0.71
N VAL A 292 -14.08 -7.14 -0.18
CA VAL A 292 -14.03 -7.75 -1.52
C VAL A 292 -13.29 -9.09 -1.51
N HIS A 293 -12.72 -9.46 -0.37
CA HIS A 293 -11.97 -10.69 -0.15
C HIS A 293 -12.85 -11.72 0.57
N ARG A 294 -12.51 -13.00 0.38
CA ARG A 294 -13.15 -14.13 1.05
C ARG A 294 -12.73 -14.26 2.50
N VAL A 295 -11.51 -13.80 2.82
CA VAL A 295 -11.03 -13.74 4.20
C VAL A 295 -11.89 -12.79 5.04
N ALA A 296 -12.55 -13.37 6.04
CA ALA A 296 -13.41 -12.64 6.97
C ALA A 296 -12.68 -11.49 7.68
N LEU A 297 -13.44 -10.44 7.99
CA LEU A 297 -12.95 -9.30 8.76
C LEU A 297 -12.81 -9.68 10.24
N PRO A 298 -11.64 -9.48 10.88
CA PRO A 298 -11.48 -9.66 12.31
C PRO A 298 -12.45 -8.72 13.03
N SER A 299 -13.33 -9.30 13.87
CA SER A 299 -14.37 -8.53 14.58
C SER A 299 -15.29 -7.70 13.68
N GLY A 300 -15.39 -8.02 12.39
CA GLY A 300 -16.20 -7.28 11.42
C GLY A 300 -15.67 -5.88 11.05
N LYS A 301 -14.42 -5.55 11.41
CA LYS A 301 -13.83 -4.21 11.20
C LYS A 301 -12.75 -4.22 10.13
N LEU A 302 -12.84 -3.26 9.21
CA LEU A 302 -11.82 -2.96 8.20
C LEU A 302 -10.73 -2.04 8.74
N VAL A 303 -11.08 -1.16 9.69
CA VAL A 303 -10.16 -0.19 10.27
C VAL A 303 -9.11 -0.91 11.08
N ALA A 304 -7.84 -0.54 10.88
CA ALA A 304 -6.78 -0.94 11.80
C ALA A 304 -7.10 -0.41 13.21
N ASP A 305 -6.63 -1.12 14.24
CA ASP A 305 -6.83 -0.64 15.61
C ASP A 305 -6.16 0.73 15.84
N ALA A 306 -6.53 1.38 16.94
CA ALA A 306 -6.02 2.72 17.26
C ALA A 306 -4.49 2.74 17.41
N ALA A 307 -3.88 1.66 17.91
CA ALA A 307 -2.44 1.59 18.11
C ALA A 307 -1.69 1.46 16.77
N GLU A 308 -2.23 0.70 15.82
CA GLU A 308 -1.66 0.57 14.48
C GLU A 308 -1.79 1.85 13.67
N ARG A 309 -2.93 2.56 13.78
CA ARG A 309 -3.07 3.88 13.14
C ARG A 309 -2.10 4.92 13.72
N GLU A 310 -1.84 4.84 15.02
CA GLU A 310 -0.85 5.70 15.65
C GLU A 310 0.57 5.37 15.18
N ARG A 311 0.91 4.09 15.03
CA ARG A 311 2.19 3.69 14.41
C ARG A 311 2.32 4.20 12.98
N LEU A 312 1.27 4.07 12.16
CA LEU A 312 1.26 4.66 10.81
C LEU A 312 1.51 6.17 10.85
N ARG A 313 0.90 6.89 11.80
CA ARG A 313 1.12 8.34 11.99
C ARG A 313 2.60 8.61 12.29
N GLU A 314 3.17 7.92 13.27
CA GLU A 314 4.56 8.13 13.68
C GLU A 314 5.55 7.79 12.55
N TRP A 315 5.22 6.79 11.74
CA TRP A 315 6.10 6.29 10.69
C TRP A 315 6.07 7.12 9.40
N PHE A 316 4.87 7.44 8.90
CA PHE A 316 4.68 8.08 7.60
C PHE A 316 4.26 9.55 7.74
N VAL A 317 3.31 9.85 8.63
CA VAL A 317 2.54 11.10 8.60
C VAL A 317 2.67 11.84 9.92
N ARG A 318 3.80 12.50 10.17
CA ARG A 318 4.02 13.31 11.39
C ARG A 318 2.99 14.44 11.57
N LEU A 319 2.35 14.89 10.48
CA LEU A 319 1.30 15.92 10.48
C LEU A 319 -0.11 15.30 10.58
N ASP A 320 -1.17 15.98 10.17
CA ASP A 320 -2.54 15.49 10.23
C ASP A 320 -2.87 14.43 9.17
N ALA A 321 -3.88 13.60 9.44
CA ALA A 321 -4.41 12.61 8.49
C ALA A 321 -5.15 13.29 7.33
N MET A 322 -5.34 12.58 6.21
CA MET A 322 -6.18 13.07 5.11
C MET A 322 -7.44 12.22 4.93
N PRO A 323 -8.57 12.84 4.56
CA PRO A 323 -8.79 14.29 4.52
C PRO A 323 -8.86 14.89 5.94
N ALA A 324 -8.82 16.23 6.05
CA ALA A 324 -8.92 16.92 7.33
C ALA A 324 -10.28 16.64 8.03
N GLN A 325 -10.37 16.93 9.34
CA GLN A 325 -11.58 16.67 10.14
C GLN A 325 -12.86 17.20 9.47
N GLY A 326 -13.91 16.39 9.46
CA GLY A 326 -15.20 16.71 8.84
C GLY A 326 -15.41 16.14 7.44
N PHE A 327 -14.39 15.46 6.89
CA PHE A 327 -14.44 14.83 5.58
C PHE A 327 -14.04 13.37 5.65
N SER A 328 -14.62 12.57 4.75
CA SER A 328 -14.24 11.17 4.58
C SER A 328 -14.57 10.67 3.19
N LEU A 329 -13.74 9.76 2.71
CA LEU A 329 -14.04 8.91 1.56
C LEU A 329 -14.89 7.72 2.00
N GLU A 330 -15.64 7.14 1.07
CA GLU A 330 -16.21 5.82 1.26
C GLU A 330 -15.15 4.74 0.99
N LEU A 331 -15.35 3.54 1.53
CA LEU A 331 -14.46 2.40 1.27
C LEU A 331 -14.35 2.07 -0.23
N SER A 332 -15.46 2.20 -0.97
CA SER A 332 -15.49 2.05 -2.43
C SER A 332 -14.58 3.05 -3.13
N GLU A 333 -14.49 4.28 -2.63
CA GLU A 333 -13.65 5.35 -3.17
C GLU A 333 -12.16 5.09 -2.85
N LEU A 334 -11.84 4.58 -1.66
CA LEU A 334 -10.46 4.13 -1.35
C LEU A 334 -10.01 3.01 -2.30
N ARG A 335 -10.90 2.04 -2.58
CA ARG A 335 -10.63 0.95 -3.53
C ARG A 335 -10.50 1.48 -4.96
N ALA A 336 -11.32 2.46 -5.35
CA ALA A 336 -11.22 3.11 -6.64
C ALA A 336 -9.86 3.79 -6.83
N ILE A 337 -9.38 4.54 -5.83
CA ILE A 337 -8.04 5.14 -5.86
C ILE A 337 -6.96 4.06 -5.97
N GLN A 338 -7.01 3.01 -5.14
CA GLN A 338 -6.06 1.90 -5.21
C GLN A 338 -6.05 1.23 -6.60
N ALA A 339 -7.24 0.95 -7.16
CA ALA A 339 -7.39 0.31 -8.45
C ALA A 339 -6.87 1.18 -9.60
N TRP A 340 -7.11 2.49 -9.56
CA TRP A 340 -6.55 3.43 -10.53
C TRP A 340 -5.02 3.51 -10.44
N ILE A 341 -4.45 3.60 -9.24
CA ILE A 341 -2.99 3.59 -9.07
C ILE A 341 -2.42 2.28 -9.62
N ARG A 342 -3.00 1.13 -9.23
CA ARG A 342 -2.59 -0.18 -9.73
C ARG A 342 -2.70 -0.33 -11.25
N GLY A 343 -3.70 0.31 -11.86
CA GLY A 343 -3.87 0.42 -13.30
C GLY A 343 -2.85 1.36 -13.99
N GLY A 344 -1.83 1.83 -13.29
CA GLY A 344 -0.79 2.70 -13.82
C GLY A 344 -1.06 4.20 -13.63
N ALA A 345 -2.07 4.57 -12.84
CA ALA A 345 -2.45 5.95 -12.60
C ALA A 345 -2.64 6.76 -13.91
N ASP A 346 -3.20 6.12 -14.94
CA ASP A 346 -3.30 6.70 -16.28
C ASP A 346 -4.17 7.97 -16.28
N LEU A 347 -3.62 9.04 -16.85
CA LEU A 347 -4.26 10.35 -17.01
C LEU A 347 -4.57 10.67 -18.47
N GLY A 348 -4.14 9.84 -19.43
CA GLY A 348 -4.21 10.13 -20.87
C GLY A 348 -5.63 10.38 -21.38
N ALA A 349 -6.63 9.74 -20.79
CA ALA A 349 -8.03 9.92 -21.15
C ALA A 349 -8.64 11.28 -20.73
N CYS A 350 -7.96 12.08 -19.90
CA CYS A 350 -8.43 13.40 -19.44
C CYS A 350 -7.47 14.55 -19.77
N LYS A 351 -6.57 14.37 -20.74
CA LYS A 351 -5.67 15.43 -21.20
C LYS A 351 -6.27 16.24 -22.33
#